data_AF-A0A1Q9TQT7-F1
#
_entry.id   AF-A0A1Q9TQT7-F1
#
_cell.length_a   1.000
_cell.length_b   1.000
_cell.length_c   1.000
_cell.angle_alpha   90.00
_cell.angle_beta   90.00
_cell.angle_gamma   90.00
#
_symmetry.space_group_name_H-M   'P 1'
#
loop_
_entity.id
_entity.type
_entity.pdbx_description
1 polymer ?
#
loop_
_entity_poly.entity_id
_entity_poly.type
_entity_poly.pdbx_seq_one_letter_code
_entity_poly.pdbx_strand_id
1 'polypeptide(L)' 'MSHRPVHPIIAQLRAARETAGLSQEAVARRLRCHASTVGSWETGRNSPALDGLAAYAAVLGYQLTLTQEEAPTP' A
#
# COMPACT_ATOMS: atom_id res chain seq x y z
N MET A 1 0.64 10.26 -21.60
CA MET A 1 0.48 9.97 -20.16
C MET A 1 0.98 8.56 -19.91
N SER A 2 2.15 8.39 -19.30
CA SER A 2 2.67 7.05 -19.02
C SER A 2 1.88 6.41 -17.88
N HIS A 3 1.12 5.36 -18.17
CA HIS A 3 0.41 4.58 -17.17
C HIS A 3 1.42 3.64 -16.52
N ARG A 4 1.96 4.03 -15.36
CA ARG A 4 2.80 3.13 -14.56
C ARG A 4 1.87 2.11 -13.90
N PRO A 5 2.07 0.80 -14.11
CA PRO A 5 1.23 -0.21 -13.47
C PRO A 5 1.35 -0.11 -11.96
N VAL A 6 0.22 -0.30 -11.26
CA VAL A 6 0.18 -0.34 -9.79
C VAL A 6 1.05 -1.49 -9.31
N HIS A 7 1.97 -1.19 -8.39
CA HIS A 7 2.83 -2.23 -7.82
C HIS A 7 1.97 -3.27 -7.07
N PRO A 8 2.25 -4.59 -7.20
CA PRO A 8 1.42 -5.64 -6.58
C PRO A 8 1.19 -5.48 -5.08
N ILE A 9 2.20 -5.00 -4.33
CA ILE A 9 2.05 -4.72 -2.89
C ILE A 9 0.95 -3.67 -2.62
N ILE A 10 0.85 -2.64 -3.46
CA ILE A 10 -0.19 -1.62 -3.31
C ILE A 10 -1.58 -2.19 -3.60
N ALA A 11 -1.68 -3.06 -4.62
CA ALA A 11 -2.93 -3.76 -4.91
C ALA A 11 -3.37 -4.66 -3.74
N GLN A 12 -2.43 -5.34 -3.08
CA GLN A 12 -2.70 -6.14 -1.88
C GLN A 12 -3.18 -5.28 -0.71
N LEU A 13 -2.53 -4.14 -0.43
CA LEU A 13 -2.96 -3.22 0.63
C LEU A 13 -4.35 -2.63 0.34
N ARG A 14 -4.63 -2.27 -0.92
CA ARG A 14 -5.96 -1.82 -1.34
C ARG A 14 -7.01 -2.89 -1.08
N ALA A 15 -6.76 -4.13 -1.49
CA ALA A 15 -7.68 -5.25 -1.28
C ALA A 15 -7.92 -5.47 0.23
N ALA A 16 -6.86 -5.47 1.04
CA ALA A 16 -6.96 -5.59 2.50
C ALA A 16 -7.77 -4.44 3.14
N ARG A 17 -7.59 -3.21 2.67
CA ARG A 17 -8.40 -2.06 3.09
C ARG A 17 -9.88 -2.29 2.78
N GLU A 18 -10.20 -2.75 1.58
CA GLU A 18 -11.57 -3.03 1.13
C GLU A 18 -12.20 -4.18 1.94
N THR A 19 -11.47 -5.26 2.18
CA THR A 19 -11.90 -6.37 3.05
C THR A 19 -12.16 -5.92 4.48
N ALA A 20 -11.36 -4.98 5.01
CA ALA A 20 -11.56 -4.40 6.34
C ALA A 20 -12.71 -3.37 6.39
N GLY A 21 -13.41 -3.10 5.28
CA GLY A 21 -14.50 -2.12 5.22
C GLY A 21 -14.06 -0.67 5.41
N LEU A 22 -12.77 -0.37 5.22
CA LEU A 22 -12.21 0.97 5.45
C LEU A 22 -12.24 1.80 4.17
N SER A 23 -12.65 3.06 4.29
CA SER A 23 -12.52 4.04 3.20
C SER A 23 -11.07 4.53 3.06
N GLN A 24 -10.71 5.09 1.90
CA GLN A 24 -9.43 5.77 1.70
C GLN A 24 -9.23 6.91 2.71
N GLU A 25 -10.31 7.64 3.04
CA GLU A 25 -10.31 8.71 4.03
C GLU A 25 -10.03 8.17 5.45
N ALA A 26 -10.60 7.02 5.83
CA ALA A 26 -10.36 6.41 7.13
C ALA A 26 -8.89 6.02 7.31
N VAL A 27 -8.26 5.48 6.26
CA VAL A 27 -6.81 5.19 6.25
C VAL A 27 -6.01 6.49 6.28
N ALA A 28 -6.31 7.45 5.41
CA ALA A 28 -5.58 8.72 5.32
C ALA A 28 -5.58 9.49 6.65
N ARG A 29 -6.70 9.49 7.38
CA ARG A 29 -6.82 10.08 8.71
C ARG A 29 -5.85 9.43 9.71
N ARG A 30 -5.72 8.10 9.69
CA ARG A 30 -4.77 7.37 10.56
C ARG A 30 -3.32 7.64 10.16
N LEU A 31 -3.06 7.85 8.86
CA LEU A 31 -1.75 8.21 8.32
C LEU A 31 -1.41 9.70 8.45
N ARG A 32 -2.38 10.54 8.86
CA ARG A 32 -2.27 12.01 8.87
C ARG A 32 -1.89 12.58 7.50
N CYS A 33 -2.52 12.08 6.43
CA CYS A 33 -2.40 12.59 5.07
C CYS A 33 -3.77 12.87 4.44
N HIS A 34 -3.77 13.42 3.22
CA HIS A 34 -5.01 13.63 2.47
C HIS A 34 -5.52 12.32 1.86
N ALA A 35 -6.85 12.15 1.77
CA ALA A 35 -7.45 10.99 1.11
C ALA A 35 -6.99 10.84 -0.35
N SER A 36 -6.75 11.96 -1.05
CA SER A 36 -6.18 11.98 -2.40
C SER A 36 -4.78 11.37 -2.49
N THR A 37 -3.99 11.42 -1.42
CA THR A 37 -2.69 10.75 -1.33
C THR A 37 -2.85 9.24 -1.40
N VAL A 38 -3.77 8.67 -0.60
CA VAL A 38 -4.08 7.23 -0.61
C VAL A 38 -4.65 6.81 -1.96
N GLY A 39 -5.62 7.57 -2.50
CA GLY A 39 -6.17 7.29 -3.84
C GLY A 39 -5.13 7.36 -4.96
N SER A 40 -4.18 8.30 -4.87
CA SER A 40 -3.07 8.41 -5.82
C SER A 40 -2.12 7.21 -5.75
N TRP A 41 -1.91 6.62 -4.57
CA TRP A 41 -1.13 5.39 -4.42
C TRP A 41 -1.87 4.20 -5.04
N GLU A 42 -3.13 4.01 -4.66
CA GLU A 42 -3.95 2.87 -5.11
C GLU A 42 -4.24 2.83 -6.61
N THR A 43 -4.16 3.99 -7.28
CA THR A 43 -4.36 4.13 -8.73
C THR A 43 -3.05 4.20 -9.51
N GLY A 44 -1.89 4.15 -8.84
CA GLY A 44 -0.58 4.18 -9.49
C GLY A 44 -0.19 5.56 -10.04
N ARG A 45 -0.96 6.61 -9.74
CA ARG A 45 -0.62 7.99 -10.10
C ARG A 45 0.67 8.44 -9.43
N ASN A 46 0.87 8.08 -8.15
CA ASN A 46 2.10 8.27 -7.40
C ASN A 46 2.43 6.99 -6.62
N SER A 47 3.70 6.78 -6.28
CA SER A 47 4.10 5.70 -5.36
C SER A 47 4.37 6.26 -3.96
N PRO A 48 3.98 5.55 -2.88
CA PRO A 48 4.42 5.92 -1.54
C PRO A 48 5.94 5.72 -1.41
N ALA A 49 6.57 6.54 -0.57
CA ALA A 49 7.88 6.19 -0.02
C ALA A 49 7.77 4.95 0.88
N LEU A 50 8.90 4.31 1.20
CA LEU A 50 8.92 3.09 2.02
C LEU A 50 8.21 3.27 3.37
N ASP A 51 8.43 4.39 4.05
CA ASP A 51 7.78 4.70 5.33
C ASP A 51 6.26 4.82 5.19
N GLY A 52 5.79 5.43 4.10
CA GLY A 52 4.36 5.55 3.80
C GLY A 52 3.73 4.20 3.49
N LEU A 53 4.46 3.33 2.79
CA LEU A 53 4.04 1.95 2.51
C LEU A 53 3.92 1.14 3.81
N ALA A 54 4.96 1.20 4.66
CA ALA A 54 4.99 0.51 5.94
C ALA A 54 3.89 1.02 6.88
N ALA A 55 3.66 2.33 6.95
CA ALA A 55 2.59 2.92 7.74
C ALA A 55 1.20 2.49 7.23
N TYR A 56 0.99 2.42 5.92
CA TYR A 56 -0.26 1.93 5.35
C TYR A 56 -0.49 0.46 5.74
N ALA A 57 0.52 -0.40 5.58
CA ALA A 57 0.46 -1.79 6.05
C ALA A 57 0.09 -1.87 7.54
N ALA A 58 0.74 -1.07 8.40
CA ALA A 58 0.49 -1.05 9.83
C ALA A 58 -0.94 -0.62 10.20
N VAL A 59 -1.51 0.36 9.50
CA VAL A 59 -2.92 0.79 9.68
C VAL A 59 -3.92 -0.35 9.44
N LEU A 60 -3.55 -1.30 8.59
CA LEU A 60 -4.34 -2.48 8.26
C LEU A 60 -3.98 -3.72 9.10
N GLY A 61 -3.06 -3.60 10.06
CA GLY A 61 -2.61 -4.70 10.91
C GLY A 61 -1.52 -5.60 10.29
N TYR A 62 -0.88 -5.15 9.22
CA TYR A 62 0.24 -5.85 8.57
C TYR A 62 1.59 -5.23 8.95
N GLN A 63 2.65 -6.03 8.78
CA GLN A 63 4.03 -5.57 8.86
C GLN A 63 4.72 -5.78 7.51
N LEU A 64 5.52 -4.81 7.08
CA LEU A 64 6.38 -4.94 5.91
C LEU A 64 7.68 -5.62 6.35
N THR A 65 7.97 -6.80 5.78
CA THR A 65 9.19 -7.55 6.05
C THR A 65 9.96 -7.82 4.75
N LEU A 66 11.28 -7.89 4.85
CA LEU A 66 12.13 -8.34 3.76
C LEU A 66 12.43 -9.82 3.98
N THR A 67 12.02 -10.65 3.04
CA THR A 67 12.30 -12.09 3.02
C THR A 67 13.34 -12.36 1.95
N GLN A 68 14.38 -13.12 2.30
CA GLN A 68 15.34 -13.58 1.32
C GLN A 68 14.67 -14.64 0.43
N GLU A 69 14.82 -14.52 -0.89
CA GLU A 69 14.45 -15.58 -1.81
C GLU A 69 15.44 -16.73 -1.59
N GLU A 70 14.96 -17.86 -1.07
CA GLU A 70 15.76 -19.08 -1.01
C GLU A 70 16.14 -19.44 -2.45
N ALA A 71 17.44 -19.50 -2.72
CA ALA A 71 17.94 -19.93 -4.02
C ALA A 71 17.30 -21.29 -4.36
N PRO A 72 16.83 -21.51 -5.60
CA PRO A 72 16.29 -22.81 -5.97
C PRO A 72 17.35 -23.86 -5.67
N THR A 73 17.03 -24.79 -4.75
CA THR A 73 17.89 -25.92 -4.46
C THR A 73 18.19 -26.63 -5.79
N PRO A 74 19.48 -26.85 -6.15
CA PRO A 74 19.85 -27.41 -7.43
C PRO A 74 19.27 -28.82 -7.66
#